data_AF-A0A7C7Q2J6-F1
#
_entry.id   AF-A0A7C7Q2J6-F1
#
_cell.length_a   1.000
_cell.length_b   1.000
_cell.length_c   1.000
_cell.angle_alpha   90.00
_cell.angle_beta   90.00
_cell.angle_gamma   90.00
#
_symmetry.space_group_name_H-M   'P 1'
#
loop_
_entity.id
_entity.type
_entity.pdbx_description
1 polymer ?
#
loop_
_entity_poly.entity_id
_entity_poly.type
_entity_poly.pdbx_seq_one_letter_code
_entity_poly.pdbx_strand_id
1 'polypeptide(L)'
;MEERYIAVPFSLVGFFVTSGSPEESIRDDLTPEEMEKLQDLISRFLFKEGVRVAIYPSVVPPGQAEDAVRELEDMIFGEEEERW
;
A
#
# COMPACT_ATOMS: atom_id res chain seq x y z
N MET A 1 9.88 7.95 -27.06
CA MET A 1 9.84 6.59 -26.49
C MET A 1 8.79 6.66 -25.40
N GLU A 2 7.77 5.80 -25.43
CA GLU A 2 6.85 5.67 -24.29
C GLU A 2 7.67 5.28 -23.06
N GLU A 3 7.51 6.03 -21.98
CA GLU A 3 8.08 5.65 -20.69
C GLU A 3 7.35 4.41 -20.22
N ARG A 4 8.06 3.28 -20.20
CA ARG A 4 7.51 2.01 -19.75
C ARG A 4 7.63 1.97 -18.23
N TYR A 5 6.52 2.20 -17.54
CA TYR A 5 6.43 2.06 -16.09
C TYR A 5 6.21 0.58 -15.74
N ILE A 6 6.87 0.11 -14.69
CA ILE A 6 6.68 -1.24 -14.13
C ILE A 6 6.11 -1.05 -12.73
N ALA A 7 4.97 -1.66 -12.46
CA ALA A 7 4.41 -1.75 -11.12
C ALA A 7 5.01 -2.96 -10.40
N VAL A 8 5.50 -2.75 -9.18
CA VAL A 8 6.06 -3.83 -8.36
C VAL A 8 5.35 -3.78 -7.00
N PRO A 9 4.57 -4.80 -6.64
CA PRO A 9 4.00 -4.89 -5.31
C PRO A 9 5.10 -5.00 -4.25
N PHE A 10 4.90 -4.35 -3.10
CA PHE A 10 5.80 -4.47 -1.96
C PHE A 10 5.02 -4.41 -0.64
N SER A 11 5.61 -4.96 0.42
CA SER A 11 5.03 -4.94 1.77
C SER A 11 5.98 -4.29 2.77
N LEU A 12 5.41 -3.60 3.75
CA LEU A 12 6.11 -3.09 4.92
C LEU A 12 5.64 -3.89 6.14
N VAL A 13 6.56 -4.56 6.81
CA VAL A 13 6.27 -5.37 8.00
C VAL A 13 6.73 -4.62 9.24
N GLY A 14 5.81 -4.41 10.18
CA GLY A 14 6.08 -3.75 11.45
C GLY A 14 5.35 -4.41 12.60
N PHE A 15 5.80 -4.14 13.82
CA PHE A 15 5.11 -4.53 15.05
C PHE A 15 4.73 -3.26 15.81
N PHE A 16 3.50 -3.23 16.32
CA PHE A 16 3.07 -2.22 17.28
C PHE A 16 2.67 -2.90 18.58
N VAL A 17 2.75 -2.17 19.69
CA VAL A 17 2.33 -2.62 21.01
C VAL A 17 1.21 -1.71 21.47
N THR A 18 0.12 -2.30 21.92
CA THR A 18 -1.06 -1.58 22.41
C THR A 18 -1.59 -2.23 23.69
N SER A 19 -2.30 -1.46 24.50
CA SER A 19 -3.07 -1.95 25.64
C SER A 19 -4.55 -2.21 25.30
N GLY A 20 -5.02 -1.79 24.11
CA GLY A 20 -6.39 -1.98 23.60
C GLY A 20 -6.50 -3.13 22.60
N SER A 21 -7.65 -3.27 21.92
CA SER A 21 -7.73 -4.24 20.82
C SER A 21 -6.95 -3.73 19.59
N PRO A 22 -6.47 -4.64 18.72
CA PRO A 22 -5.82 -4.25 17.47
C PRO A 22 -6.69 -3.31 16.64
N GLU A 23 -7.97 -3.60 16.50
CA GLU A 23 -8.93 -2.84 15.69
C GLU A 23 -9.09 -1.40 16.19
N GLU A 24 -9.15 -1.20 17.50
CA GLU A 24 -9.22 0.15 18.11
C GLU A 24 -7.88 0.91 18.03
N SER A 25 -6.78 0.19 17.77
CA SER A 25 -5.44 0.77 17.72
C SER A 25 -5.02 1.17 16.31
N ILE A 26 -5.82 0.82 15.31
CA ILE A 26 -5.55 1.08 13.89
C ILE A 26 -6.47 2.21 13.45
N ARG A 27 -5.86 3.24 12.87
CA ARG A 27 -6.61 4.35 12.29
C ARG A 27 -7.15 3.95 10.92
N ASP A 28 -8.47 4.02 10.75
CA ASP A 28 -9.19 3.70 9.52
C ASP A 28 -9.77 4.94 8.80
N ASP A 29 -9.65 6.13 9.39
CA ASP A 29 -10.23 7.39 8.92
C ASP A 29 -9.22 8.34 8.23
N LEU A 30 -8.18 7.79 7.61
CA LEU A 30 -7.16 8.58 6.90
C LEU A 30 -7.74 9.41 5.76
N THR A 31 -7.53 10.72 5.80
CA THR A 31 -7.90 11.61 4.68
C THR A 31 -6.96 11.42 3.47
N PRO A 32 -7.39 11.78 2.24
CA PRO A 32 -6.52 11.71 1.07
C PRO A 32 -5.19 12.47 1.20
N GLU A 33 -5.22 13.65 1.84
CA GLU A 33 -4.01 14.46 2.08
C GLU A 33 -3.04 13.78 3.06
N GLU A 34 -3.55 13.14 4.10
CA GLU A 34 -2.71 12.37 5.03
C GLU A 34 -2.13 11.12 4.36
N MET A 35 -2.91 10.48 3.49
CA MET A 35 -2.45 9.35 2.70
C MET A 35 -1.30 9.75 1.77
N GLU A 36 -1.45 10.86 1.05
CA GLU A 36 -0.42 11.39 0.16
C GLU A 36 0.88 11.68 0.93
N LYS A 37 0.78 12.34 2.10
CA LYS A 37 1.93 12.59 2.97
C LYS A 37 2.64 11.30 3.41
N LEU A 38 1.89 10.26 3.73
CA LEU A 38 2.47 8.97 4.13
C LEU A 38 3.18 8.27 2.96
N GLN A 39 2.58 8.28 1.77
CA GLN A 39 3.19 7.75 0.55
C GLN A 39 4.48 8.49 0.17
N ASP A 40 4.46 9.82 0.27
CA ASP A 40 5.63 10.67 0.03
C ASP A 40 6.76 10.38 1.01
N LEU A 41 6.44 10.19 2.30
CA LEU A 41 7.42 9.78 3.30
C LEU A 41 8.02 8.42 2.95
N ILE A 42 7.19 7.42 2.66
CA ILE A 42 7.65 6.07 2.30
C ILE A 42 8.54 6.11 1.06
N SER A 43 8.11 6.80 0.00
CA SER A 43 8.87 6.97 -1.24
C SER A 43 10.26 7.56 -0.97
N ARG A 44 10.33 8.67 -0.24
CA ARG A 44 11.58 9.41 0.02
C ARG A 44 12.57 8.65 0.88
N PHE A 45 12.10 7.81 1.80
CA PHE A 45 12.98 7.10 2.74
C PHE A 45 13.39 5.72 2.28
N LEU A 46 12.51 5.00 1.57
CA LEU A 46 12.75 3.61 1.21
C LEU A 46 13.15 3.39 -0.25
N PHE A 47 12.87 4.35 -1.13
CA PHE A 47 13.07 4.20 -2.56
C PHE A 47 14.00 5.26 -3.15
N LYS A 48 14.52 4.97 -4.35
CA LYS A 48 15.34 5.92 -5.12
C LYS A 48 14.45 7.01 -5.74
N GLU A 49 15.08 8.12 -6.12
CA GLU A 49 14.42 9.21 -6.82
C GLU A 49 13.63 8.72 -8.06
N GLY A 50 12.42 9.24 -8.22
CA GLY A 50 11.52 8.89 -9.32
C GLY A 50 10.55 7.73 -9.05
N VAL A 51 10.69 7.01 -7.92
CA VAL A 51 9.73 5.96 -7.53
C VAL A 51 8.48 6.56 -6.90
N ARG A 52 7.32 6.30 -7.51
CA ARG A 52 6.01 6.66 -6.94
C ARG A 52 5.49 5.50 -6.12
N VAL A 53 4.90 5.82 -4.97
CA VAL A 53 4.35 4.84 -4.04
C VAL A 53 2.85 5.08 -3.92
N ALA A 54 2.08 4.00 -4.03
CA ALA A 54 0.68 3.95 -3.67
C ALA A 54 0.51 2.93 -2.55
N ILE A 55 -0.25 3.26 -1.51
CA ILE A 55 -0.55 2.34 -0.41
C ILE A 55 -2.06 2.32 -0.16
N TYR A 56 -2.55 1.17 0.23
CA TYR A 56 -3.88 1.01 0.82
C TYR A 56 -3.71 0.64 2.29
N PRO A 57 -4.23 1.43 3.24
CA PRO A 57 -4.10 1.14 4.66
C PRO A 57 -4.97 -0.08 5.01
N SER A 58 -4.34 -1.22 5.24
CA SER A 58 -5.01 -2.41 5.74
C SER A 58 -4.12 -3.12 6.75
N VAL A 59 -4.71 -3.62 7.82
CA VAL A 59 -4.02 -4.54 8.74
C VAL A 59 -4.53 -5.93 8.47
N VAL A 60 -3.61 -6.76 8.01
CA VAL A 60 -3.88 -8.16 7.72
C VAL A 60 -3.05 -9.05 8.64
N PRO A 61 -3.59 -10.20 9.08
CA PRO A 61 -2.83 -11.25 9.72
C PRO A 61 -1.54 -11.56 8.95
N PRO A 62 -0.45 -11.95 9.62
CA PRO A 62 0.83 -12.23 8.96
C PRO A 62 0.73 -13.24 7.80
N GLY A 63 -0.17 -14.23 7.91
CA GLY A 63 -0.40 -15.21 6.86
C GLY A 63 -1.19 -14.71 5.65
N GLN A 64 -1.75 -13.49 5.72
CA GLN A 64 -2.60 -12.88 4.68
C GLN A 64 -1.93 -11.69 3.99
N ALA A 65 -0.67 -11.37 4.33
CA ALA A 65 0.05 -10.25 3.72
C ALA A 65 0.27 -10.45 2.21
N GLU A 66 0.48 -11.69 1.76
CA GLU A 66 0.64 -12.00 0.34
C GLU A 66 -0.67 -11.81 -0.44
N ASP A 67 -1.80 -12.25 0.13
CA ASP A 67 -3.12 -12.12 -0.49
C ASP A 67 -3.54 -10.65 -0.59
N ALA A 68 -3.31 -9.86 0.47
CA ALA A 68 -3.61 -8.43 0.49
C ALA A 68 -2.83 -7.64 -0.57
N VAL A 69 -1.60 -8.06 -0.84
CA VAL A 69 -0.76 -7.47 -1.89
C VAL A 69 -1.32 -7.79 -3.28
N ARG A 70 -1.82 -9.02 -3.50
CA ARG A 70 -2.46 -9.41 -4.77
C ARG A 70 -3.79 -8.69 -4.99
N GLU A 71 -4.62 -8.56 -3.95
CA GLU A 71 -5.87 -7.79 -4.02
C GLU A 71 -5.62 -6.31 -4.37
N LEU A 72 -4.55 -5.71 -3.82
CA LEU A 72 -4.15 -4.35 -4.17
C LEU A 72 -3.69 -4.25 -5.63
N GLU A 73 -2.95 -5.24 -6.12
CA GLU A 73 -2.55 -5.32 -7.53
C GLU A 73 -3.78 -5.41 -8.45
N ASP A 74 -4.72 -6.31 -8.15
CA ASP A 74 -5.97 -6.46 -8.89
C ASP A 74 -6.83 -5.20 -8.85
N MET A 75 -6.88 -4.49 -7.72
CA MET A 75 -7.63 -3.22 -7.62
C MET A 75 -6.99 -2.11 -8.48
N ILE A 76 -5.67 -2.11 -8.64
CA ILE A 76 -4.96 -1.09 -9.42
C ILE A 76 -4.93 -1.45 -10.91
N PHE A 77 -4.84 -2.73 -11.27
CA PHE A 77 -4.58 -3.19 -12.65
C PHE A 77 -5.66 -4.12 -13.24
N GLY A 78 -6.52 -4.71 -12.42
CA GLY A 78 -7.49 -5.75 -12.84
C GLY A 78 -8.66 -5.23 -13.68
N GLU A 79 -8.93 -3.93 -13.70
CA GLU A 79 -9.95 -3.36 -14.61
C GLU A 79 -9.47 -3.28 -16.08
N GLU A 80 -8.18 -3.51 -16.38
CA GLU A 80 -7.67 -3.48 -17.76
C GLU A 80 -7.88 -4.79 -18.54
N GLU A 81 -8.19 -5.92 -17.90
CA GLU A 81 -8.37 -7.21 -18.59
C GLU A 81 -9.78 -7.45 -19.16
N GLU A 82 -10.82 -6.71 -18.73
CA GLU A 82 -12.19 -6.87 -19.27
C GLU A 82 -12.47 -6.09 -20.57
N ARG A 83 -11.45 -5.48 -21.19
CA ARG A 83 -11.56 -4.73 -22.46
C ARG A 83 -10.71 -5.29 -23.59
N TRP A 84 -10.65 -6.60 -23.81
CA TRP A 84 -10.13 -7.18 -25.07
C TRP A 84 -10.88 -8.44 -25.50
#